data_AF-A0A0H2MSL5-F1
#
_entry.id   AF-A0A0H2MSL5-F1
#
_cell.length_a   1.000
_cell.length_b   1.000
_cell.length_c   1.000
_cell.angle_alpha   90.00
_cell.angle_beta   90.00
_cell.angle_gamma   90.00
#
_symmetry.space_group_name_H-M   'P 1'
#
loop_
_entity.id
_entity.type
_entity.pdbx_description
1 polymer ?
#
loop_
_entity_poly.entity_id
_entity_poly.type
_entity_poly.pdbx_seq_one_letter_code
_entity_poly.pdbx_strand_id
1 'polypeptide(L)'
;MGFYVSTLRNIPSGKFNHYIYVVDCSGDSIHTSWINENFNRVSQGLGNRAGIIHGPSDLSLEVLNFLNNQLEDDFFEIEHLLHSATCLIITDNVLAQSQNDVFIIPLTSDRSEDDQIHEYMNHIIDTIIEAISSGKFRKYLNTNAAVKFKIRGKGKILINSINSILELKPNIAGIGININVLIEKIFKL
;
A
#
# COMPACT_ATOMS: atom_id res chain seq x y z
N MET A 1 8.12 1.35 14.67
CA MET A 1 6.77 1.79 15.07
C MET A 1 5.79 1.41 13.96
N GLY A 2 4.52 1.17 14.27
CA GLY A 2 3.53 0.73 13.30
C GLY A 2 2.28 1.61 13.33
N PHE A 3 1.69 1.88 12.16
CA PHE A 3 0.46 2.66 12.00
C PHE A 3 -0.62 1.88 11.26
N TYR A 4 -1.78 1.72 11.91
CA TYR A 4 -3.03 1.38 11.23
C TYR A 4 -3.72 2.68 10.79
N VAL A 5 -3.84 2.92 9.49
CA VAL A 5 -4.46 4.14 8.95
C VAL A 5 -5.53 3.80 7.92
N SER A 6 -6.59 4.61 7.88
CA SER A 6 -7.65 4.47 6.87
C SER A 6 -7.34 5.18 5.55
N THR A 7 -6.35 6.08 5.53
CA THR A 7 -5.98 6.83 4.32
C THR A 7 -4.51 7.26 4.34
N LEU A 8 -3.91 7.39 3.16
CA LEU A 8 -2.55 7.91 2.94
C LEU A 8 -2.29 9.27 3.61
N ARG A 9 -3.34 10.09 3.76
CA ARG A 9 -3.26 11.44 4.34
C ARG A 9 -2.93 11.45 5.82
N ASN A 10 -3.30 10.39 6.53
CA ASN A 10 -3.15 10.29 7.98
C ASN A 10 -1.77 9.73 8.39
N ILE A 11 -0.90 9.45 7.43
CA ILE A 11 0.42 8.89 7.69
C ILE A 11 1.34 10.01 8.17
N PRO A 12 1.96 9.87 9.36
CA PRO A 12 2.83 10.91 9.89
C PRO A 12 4.12 11.03 9.09
N SER A 13 4.34 12.20 8.48
CA SER A 13 5.55 12.52 7.71
C SER A 13 6.73 12.89 8.61
N GLY A 14 7.95 12.59 8.17
CA GLY A 14 9.20 13.01 8.82
C GLY A 14 9.51 12.31 10.15
N LYS A 15 8.86 11.19 10.44
CA LYS A 15 9.08 10.41 11.67
C LYS A 15 10.07 9.26 11.49
N PHE A 16 10.23 8.77 10.26
CA PHE A 16 11.03 7.59 9.93
C PHE A 16 11.87 7.84 8.69
N ASN A 17 12.96 7.09 8.55
CA ASN A 17 13.80 7.14 7.35
C ASN A 17 13.18 6.34 6.20
N HIS A 18 12.40 5.31 6.52
CA HIS A 18 11.72 4.47 5.55
C HIS A 18 10.26 4.24 5.95
N TYR A 19 9.38 4.17 4.95
CA TYR A 19 7.96 3.89 5.08
C TYR A 19 7.67 2.61 4.29
N ILE A 20 7.10 1.61 4.98
CA ILE A 20 6.79 0.29 4.42
C ILE A 20 5.27 0.13 4.44
N TYR A 21 4.66 0.19 3.27
CA TYR A 21 3.23 0.05 3.08
C TYR A 21 2.91 -1.41 2.77
N VAL A 22 2.00 -1.98 3.55
CA VAL A 22 1.44 -3.31 3.30
C VAL A 22 0.21 -3.12 2.43
N VAL A 23 0.31 -3.54 1.17
CA VAL A 23 -0.72 -3.33 0.15
C VAL A 23 -1.21 -4.68 -0.33
N ASP A 24 -2.52 -4.88 -0.24
CA ASP A 24 -3.17 -6.11 -0.66
C ASP A 24 -4.39 -5.78 -1.51
N CYS A 25 -4.25 -5.95 -2.82
CA CYS A 25 -5.35 -5.85 -3.78
C CYS A 25 -5.70 -7.21 -4.38
N SER A 26 -5.10 -8.30 -3.87
CA SER A 26 -5.24 -9.65 -4.40
C SER A 26 -6.52 -10.35 -3.95
N GLY A 27 -7.09 -9.90 -2.83
CA GLY A 27 -8.24 -10.53 -2.20
C GLY A 27 -7.85 -11.74 -1.32
N ASP A 28 -6.62 -12.24 -1.44
CA ASP A 28 -6.06 -13.24 -0.56
C ASP A 28 -5.40 -12.57 0.65
N SER A 29 -6.18 -12.44 1.72
CA SER A 29 -5.78 -11.71 2.92
C SER A 29 -4.83 -12.48 3.86
N ILE A 30 -4.23 -13.61 3.43
CA ILE A 30 -3.36 -14.44 4.29
C ILE A 30 -2.16 -13.64 4.82
N HIS A 31 -1.38 -13.00 3.94
CA HIS A 31 -0.20 -12.23 4.37
C HIS A 31 -0.59 -11.00 5.19
N THR A 32 -1.68 -10.34 4.81
CA THR A 32 -2.22 -9.19 5.55
C THR A 32 -2.65 -9.59 6.96
N SER A 33 -3.32 -10.74 7.10
CA SER A 33 -3.73 -11.28 8.40
C SER A 33 -2.53 -11.62 9.27
N TRP A 34 -1.53 -12.30 8.70
CA TRP A 34 -0.30 -12.61 9.41
C TRP A 34 0.44 -11.35 9.89
N ILE A 35 0.54 -10.31 9.04
CA ILE A 35 1.15 -9.03 9.40
C ILE A 35 0.37 -8.36 10.53
N ASN A 36 -0.97 -8.42 10.51
CA ASN A 36 -1.80 -7.87 11.57
C ASN A 36 -1.55 -8.56 12.91
N GLU A 37 -1.47 -9.90 12.92
CA GLU A 37 -1.19 -10.69 14.12
C GLU A 37 0.22 -10.42 14.68
N ASN A 38 1.20 -10.22 13.78
CA ASN A 38 2.60 -10.01 14.14
C ASN A 38 3.00 -8.54 14.20
N PHE A 39 2.04 -7.63 14.08
CA PHE A 39 2.31 -6.21 13.86
C PHE A 39 3.20 -5.58 14.92
N ASN A 40 2.97 -5.94 16.19
CA ASN A 40 3.77 -5.47 17.31
C ASN A 40 5.23 -5.91 17.18
N ARG A 41 5.47 -7.19 16.85
CA ARG A 41 6.82 -7.74 16.64
C ARG A 41 7.54 -7.00 15.51
N VAL A 42 6.88 -6.87 14.37
CA VAL A 42 7.45 -6.18 13.19
C VAL A 42 7.76 -4.73 13.52
N SER A 43 6.79 -4.02 14.09
CA SER A 43 6.94 -2.60 14.41
C SER A 43 8.03 -2.32 15.45
N GLN A 44 8.25 -3.22 16.41
CA GLN A 44 9.33 -3.13 17.39
C GLN A 44 10.69 -3.37 16.73
N GLY A 45 10.82 -4.40 15.89
CA GLY A 45 12.06 -4.71 15.17
C GLY A 45 12.53 -3.56 14.27
N LEU A 46 11.61 -2.86 13.62
CA LEU A 46 11.93 -1.68 12.79
C LEU A 46 12.37 -0.45 13.60
N GLY A 47 11.98 -0.36 14.88
CA GLY A 47 12.32 0.76 15.76
C GLY A 47 11.83 2.12 15.25
N ASN A 48 12.70 3.14 15.33
CA ASN A 48 12.49 4.48 14.79
C ASN A 48 13.07 4.67 13.37
N ARG A 49 13.63 3.62 12.78
CA ARG A 49 14.30 3.69 11.47
C ARG A 49 13.31 3.53 10.33
N ALA A 50 12.28 2.71 10.54
CA ALA A 50 11.20 2.52 9.58
C ALA A 50 9.82 2.50 10.27
N GLY A 51 8.82 2.99 9.55
CA GLY A 51 7.41 2.85 9.89
C GLY A 51 6.76 1.80 9.00
N ILE A 52 6.08 0.82 9.60
CA ILE A 52 5.19 -0.08 8.87
C ILE A 52 3.77 0.50 8.89
N ILE A 53 3.14 0.58 7.73
CA ILE A 53 1.82 1.15 7.51
C ILE A 53 0.92 0.05 6.94
N HIS A 54 -0.19 -0.18 7.61
CA HIS A 54 -1.24 -1.08 7.16
C HIS A 54 -2.60 -0.44 7.40
N GLY A 55 -3.66 -1.00 6.81
CA GLY A 55 -4.99 -0.39 6.86
C GLY A 55 -6.06 -1.31 6.30
N PRO A 56 -7.30 -0.81 6.16
CA PRO A 56 -8.36 -1.52 5.46
C PRO A 56 -8.04 -1.66 3.96
N SER A 57 -8.78 -2.51 3.26
CA SER A 57 -8.66 -2.68 1.79
C SER A 57 -8.70 -1.37 1.02
N ASP A 58 -9.49 -0.40 1.50
CA ASP A 58 -9.61 0.93 0.91
C ASP A 58 -8.26 1.69 0.88
N LEU A 59 -7.39 1.46 1.87
CA LEU A 59 -6.04 2.04 1.87
C LEU A 59 -5.20 1.44 0.73
N SER A 60 -5.26 0.12 0.53
CA SER A 60 -4.56 -0.57 -0.56
C SER A 60 -5.00 -0.05 -1.93
N LEU A 61 -6.31 0.16 -2.11
CA LEU A 61 -6.87 0.78 -3.31
C LEU A 61 -6.46 2.25 -3.45
N GLU A 62 -6.39 3.02 -2.36
CA GLU A 62 -5.90 4.40 -2.40
C GLU A 62 -4.42 4.44 -2.84
N VAL A 63 -3.59 3.51 -2.36
CA VAL A 63 -2.19 3.37 -2.77
C VAL A 63 -2.08 3.01 -4.26
N LEU A 64 -2.85 2.02 -4.71
CA LEU A 64 -2.90 1.62 -6.13
C LEU A 64 -3.27 2.81 -7.03
N ASN A 65 -4.36 3.50 -6.70
CA ASN A 65 -4.82 4.68 -7.44
C ASN A 65 -3.80 5.82 -7.40
N PHE A 66 -3.12 6.01 -6.27
CA PHE A 66 -2.04 6.98 -6.17
C PHE A 66 -0.93 6.63 -7.17
N LEU A 67 -0.48 5.37 -7.21
CA LEU A 67 0.60 4.94 -8.12
C LEU A 67 0.20 5.08 -9.59
N ASN A 68 -1.02 4.69 -9.96
CA ASN A 68 -1.54 4.85 -11.32
C ASN A 68 -1.46 6.30 -11.80
N ASN A 69 -1.85 7.24 -10.94
CA ASN A 69 -1.81 8.67 -11.26
C ASN A 69 -0.39 9.26 -11.33
N GLN A 70 0.64 8.53 -10.90
CA GLN A 70 2.02 9.02 -10.84
C GLN A 70 2.94 8.37 -11.89
N LEU A 71 2.45 7.35 -12.60
CA LEU A 71 3.20 6.58 -13.58
C LEU A 71 2.55 6.74 -14.97
N GLU A 72 3.29 7.33 -15.92
CA GLU A 72 2.78 7.60 -17.28
C GLU A 72 2.84 6.37 -18.18
N ASP A 73 3.88 5.54 -18.03
CA ASP A 73 4.14 4.34 -18.82
C ASP A 73 4.48 3.20 -17.82
N ASP A 74 4.08 1.96 -18.10
CA ASP A 74 4.33 0.74 -17.31
C ASP A 74 3.50 0.50 -16.03
N PHE A 75 2.37 1.20 -15.82
CA PHE A 75 1.51 0.88 -14.68
C PHE A 75 0.88 -0.52 -14.77
N PHE A 76 0.65 -1.04 -15.98
CA PHE A 76 -0.01 -2.34 -16.18
C PHE A 76 0.69 -3.50 -15.45
N GLU A 77 2.02 -3.55 -15.49
CA GLU A 77 2.78 -4.61 -14.81
C GLU A 77 2.69 -4.49 -13.29
N ILE A 78 2.71 -3.26 -12.78
CA ILE A 78 2.58 -2.97 -11.34
C ILE A 78 1.16 -3.27 -10.86
N GLU A 79 0.15 -2.89 -11.62
CA GLU A 79 -1.26 -3.19 -11.35
C GLU A 79 -1.48 -4.70 -11.29
N HIS A 80 -0.99 -5.43 -12.30
CA HIS A 80 -1.06 -6.88 -12.32
C HIS A 80 -0.39 -7.50 -11.09
N LEU A 81 0.81 -7.03 -10.74
CA LEU A 81 1.54 -7.51 -9.57
C LEU A 81 0.75 -7.28 -8.27
N LEU A 82 0.25 -6.06 -8.05
CA LEU A 82 -0.50 -5.69 -6.84
C LEU A 82 -1.84 -6.43 -6.71
N HIS A 83 -2.46 -6.82 -7.84
CA HIS A 83 -3.64 -7.67 -7.86
C HIS A 83 -3.32 -9.17 -7.76
N SER A 84 -2.08 -9.59 -8.01
CA SER A 84 -1.69 -11.00 -7.93
C SER A 84 -1.19 -11.42 -6.54
N ALA A 85 -0.70 -10.48 -5.74
CA ALA A 85 -0.09 -10.78 -4.44
C ALA A 85 -0.15 -9.59 -3.48
N THR A 86 -0.11 -9.89 -2.17
CA THR A 86 0.23 -8.89 -1.16
C THR A 86 1.65 -8.37 -1.42
N CYS A 87 1.83 -7.05 -1.40
CA CYS A 87 3.09 -6.40 -1.69
C CYS A 87 3.51 -5.45 -0.56
N LEU A 88 4.81 -5.38 -0.33
CA LEU A 88 5.43 -4.32 0.46
C LEU A 88 5.90 -3.21 -0.49
N ILE A 89 5.32 -2.02 -0.34
CA ILE A 89 5.76 -0.83 -1.07
C ILE A 89 6.62 -0.01 -0.13
N ILE A 90 7.84 0.33 -0.56
CA ILE A 90 8.87 0.89 0.32
C ILE A 90 9.38 2.21 -0.27
N THR A 91 9.38 3.25 0.57
CA THR A 91 9.82 4.60 0.22
C THR A 91 10.63 5.25 1.34
N ASP A 92 11.47 6.23 1.01
CA ASP A 92 12.28 6.98 2.00
C ASP A 92 11.52 8.14 2.68
N ASN A 93 10.28 8.41 2.24
CA ASN A 93 9.37 9.38 2.85
C ASN A 93 7.93 8.90 2.62
N VAL A 94 6.94 9.56 3.22
CA VAL A 94 5.53 9.24 2.93
C VAL A 94 5.29 9.31 1.41
N LEU A 95 4.57 8.32 0.88
CA LEU A 95 4.38 8.09 -0.56
C LEU A 95 3.96 9.37 -1.30
N ALA A 96 3.00 10.12 -0.76
CA ALA A 96 2.49 11.37 -1.34
C ALA A 96 3.52 12.51 -1.42
N GLN A 97 4.61 12.44 -0.65
CA GLN A 97 5.67 13.44 -0.59
C GLN A 97 7.01 12.89 -1.11
N SER A 98 7.08 11.61 -1.47
CA SER A 98 8.31 10.98 -1.93
C SER A 98 8.65 11.44 -3.34
N GLN A 99 9.89 11.92 -3.52
CA GLN A 99 10.51 12.14 -4.83
C GLN A 99 11.60 11.09 -5.13
N ASN A 100 11.77 10.15 -4.20
CA ASN A 100 12.79 9.11 -4.26
C ASN A 100 12.25 7.86 -4.96
N ASP A 101 13.15 6.93 -5.22
CA ASP A 101 12.80 5.60 -5.72
C ASP A 101 11.75 4.95 -4.80
N VAL A 102 10.72 4.37 -5.41
CA VAL A 102 9.76 3.47 -4.80
C VAL A 102 10.16 2.05 -5.16
N PHE A 103 10.14 1.16 -4.17
CA PHE A 103 10.46 -0.25 -4.34
C PHE A 103 9.22 -1.08 -4.02
N ILE A 104 8.93 -2.08 -4.85
CA ILE A 104 7.86 -3.05 -4.60
C ILE A 104 8.48 -4.42 -4.40
N ILE A 105 8.16 -5.05 -3.27
CA ILE A 105 8.53 -6.42 -2.94
C ILE A 105 7.24 -7.24 -2.83
N PRO A 106 6.94 -8.14 -3.78
CA PRO A 106 5.81 -9.03 -3.66
C PRO A 106 6.10 -10.11 -2.60
N LEU A 107 5.09 -10.43 -1.81
CA LEU A 107 5.10 -11.52 -0.84
C LEU A 107 4.48 -12.75 -1.51
N THR A 108 5.15 -13.29 -2.53
CA THR A 108 4.70 -14.48 -3.25
C THR A 108 5.36 -15.71 -2.66
N SER A 109 4.55 -16.62 -2.14
CA SER A 109 4.97 -17.96 -1.78
C SER A 109 4.49 -18.94 -2.85
N ASP A 110 5.40 -19.69 -3.47
CA ASP A 110 5.04 -20.85 -4.30
C ASP A 110 4.48 -22.02 -3.45
N ARG A 111 4.40 -21.84 -2.12
CA ARG A 111 4.08 -22.88 -1.15
C ARG A 111 2.62 -22.79 -0.76
N SER A 112 1.93 -23.92 -0.91
CA SER A 112 0.49 -24.07 -0.69
C SER A 112 0.09 -24.37 0.76
N GLU A 113 1.04 -24.41 1.70
CA GLU A 113 0.78 -24.76 3.11
C GLU A 113 1.01 -23.55 4.03
N ASP A 114 0.03 -23.23 4.87
CA ASP A 114 0.02 -22.07 5.77
C ASP A 114 1.27 -21.98 6.67
N ASP A 115 1.72 -23.11 7.23
CA ASP A 115 2.92 -23.15 8.08
C ASP A 115 4.18 -22.68 7.35
N GLN A 116 4.29 -23.03 6.06
CA GLN A 116 5.42 -22.64 5.24
C GLN A 116 5.34 -21.18 4.79
N ILE A 117 4.12 -20.64 4.64
CA ILE A 117 3.88 -19.21 4.38
C ILE A 117 4.32 -18.39 5.59
N HIS A 118 3.99 -18.82 6.80
CA HIS A 118 4.40 -18.13 8.03
C HIS A 118 5.92 -18.12 8.23
N GLU A 119 6.61 -19.24 7.96
CA GLU A 119 8.06 -19.31 8.01
C GLU A 119 8.70 -18.35 6.99
N TYR A 120 8.19 -18.34 5.77
CA TYR A 120 8.62 -17.42 4.71
C TYR A 120 8.42 -15.95 5.11
N MET A 121 7.25 -15.61 5.66
CA MET A 121 6.93 -14.27 6.15
C MET A 121 7.86 -13.84 7.29
N ASN A 122 8.13 -14.72 8.25
CA ASN A 122 9.12 -14.46 9.29
C ASN A 122 10.49 -14.16 8.69
N HIS A 123 10.96 -15.00 7.76
CA HIS A 123 12.26 -14.84 7.12
C HIS A 123 12.40 -13.50 6.39
N ILE A 124 11.40 -13.11 5.59
CA ILE A 124 11.42 -11.83 4.87
C ILE A 124 11.48 -10.65 5.85
N ILE A 125 10.60 -10.64 6.84
CA ILE A 125 10.51 -9.53 7.79
C ILE A 125 11.78 -9.42 8.62
N ASP A 126 12.33 -10.53 9.10
CA ASP A 126 13.57 -10.53 9.88
C ASP A 126 14.75 -10.07 9.03
N THR A 127 14.81 -10.47 7.75
CA THR A 127 15.82 -10.00 6.80
C THR A 127 15.71 -8.49 6.57
N ILE A 128 14.49 -7.95 6.42
CA ILE A 128 14.25 -6.51 6.29
C ILE A 128 14.73 -5.78 7.56
N ILE A 129 14.38 -6.27 8.74
CA ILE A 129 14.78 -5.71 10.03
C ILE A 129 16.32 -5.70 10.17
N GLU A 130 16.98 -6.80 9.82
CA GLU A 130 18.44 -6.91 9.86
C GLU A 130 19.10 -5.94 8.86
N ALA A 131 18.58 -5.85 7.64
CA ALA A 131 19.10 -4.96 6.61
C ALA A 131 18.98 -3.48 7.03
N ILE A 132 17.87 -3.10 7.66
CA ILE A 132 17.69 -1.76 8.26
C ILE A 132 18.65 -1.57 9.44
N SER A 133 18.78 -2.57 10.30
CA SER A 133 19.59 -2.50 11.51
C SER A 133 21.09 -2.34 11.21
N SER A 134 21.56 -2.99 10.14
CA SER A 134 22.95 -2.99 9.69
C SER A 134 23.30 -1.88 8.67
N GLY A 135 22.34 -1.01 8.32
CA GLY A 135 22.55 0.06 7.33
C GLY A 135 22.71 -0.44 5.88
N LYS A 136 22.36 -1.70 5.61
CA LYS A 136 22.45 -2.34 4.29
C LYS A 136 21.12 -2.35 3.54
N PHE A 137 20.09 -1.69 4.07
CA PHE A 137 18.73 -1.75 3.54
C PHE A 137 18.61 -1.34 2.08
N ARG A 138 19.25 -0.24 1.66
CA ARG A 138 19.21 0.18 0.25
C ARG A 138 19.83 -0.85 -0.69
N LYS A 139 20.88 -1.56 -0.26
CA LYS A 139 21.47 -2.67 -1.03
C LYS A 139 20.48 -3.82 -1.15
N TYR A 140 19.85 -4.21 -0.04
CA TYR A 140 18.79 -5.23 -0.03
C TYR A 140 17.66 -4.89 -1.00
N LEU A 141 17.14 -3.65 -0.98
CA LEU A 141 16.07 -3.21 -1.87
C LEU A 141 16.47 -3.30 -3.35
N ASN A 142 17.66 -2.82 -3.72
CA ASN A 142 18.12 -2.89 -5.11
C ASN A 142 18.33 -4.34 -5.60
N THR A 143 18.48 -5.32 -4.70
CA THR A 143 18.66 -6.73 -5.06
C THR A 143 17.35 -7.51 -5.08
N ASN A 144 16.40 -7.20 -4.19
CA ASN A 144 15.21 -8.04 -3.96
C ASN A 144 13.90 -7.38 -4.39
N ALA A 145 13.88 -6.08 -4.73
CA ALA A 145 12.67 -5.46 -5.26
C ALA A 145 12.37 -6.00 -6.66
N ALA A 146 11.12 -6.43 -6.86
CA ALA A 146 10.65 -6.84 -8.18
C ALA A 146 10.53 -5.63 -9.11
N VAL A 147 10.09 -4.49 -8.57
CA VAL A 147 9.92 -3.25 -9.32
C VAL A 147 10.56 -2.08 -8.61
N LYS A 148 11.21 -1.20 -9.38
CA LYS A 148 11.79 0.06 -8.93
C LYS A 148 11.44 1.19 -9.90
N PHE A 149 10.80 2.24 -9.40
CA PHE A 149 10.43 3.42 -10.19
C PHE A 149 10.53 4.72 -9.38
N LYS A 150 10.37 5.86 -10.03
CA LYS A 150 10.30 7.18 -9.37
C LYS A 150 8.91 7.78 -9.53
N ILE A 151 8.40 8.38 -8.45
CA ILE A 151 7.15 9.15 -8.48
C ILE A 151 7.40 10.52 -9.12
N ARG A 152 6.52 10.94 -10.04
CA ARG A 152 6.59 12.28 -10.65
C ARG A 152 5.92 13.34 -9.76
N GLY A 153 6.75 14.08 -9.01
CA GLY A 153 6.33 15.30 -8.30
C GLY A 153 5.48 15.04 -7.05
N LYS A 154 4.93 16.12 -6.45
CA LYS A 154 4.00 15.99 -5.32
C LYS A 154 2.69 15.43 -5.86
N GLY A 155 2.45 14.13 -5.66
CA GLY A 155 1.19 13.52 -6.06
C GLY A 155 0.01 14.22 -5.40
N LYS A 156 -0.87 14.81 -6.21
CA LYS A 156 -2.20 15.21 -5.73
C LYS A 156 -2.93 13.91 -5.44
N ILE A 157 -3.17 13.63 -4.15
CA ILE A 157 -4.11 12.56 -3.75
C ILE A 157 -5.48 12.98 -4.27
N LEU A 158 -5.81 12.55 -5.49
CA LEU A 158 -7.05 12.91 -6.17
C LEU A 158 -8.21 12.34 -5.35
N ILE A 159 -9.05 13.23 -4.83
CA ILE A 159 -10.34 12.89 -4.22
C ILE A 159 -11.27 12.50 -5.38
N ASN A 160 -11.22 11.24 -5.82
CA ASN A 160 -12.27 10.70 -6.67
C ASN A 160 -13.03 9.65 -5.86
N SER A 161 -14.06 10.10 -5.13
CA SER A 161 -15.45 10.16 -5.61
C SER A 161 -16.23 8.84 -5.44
N ILE A 162 -16.05 8.13 -4.32
CA ILE A 162 -17.05 7.13 -3.86
C ILE A 162 -17.92 7.72 -2.73
N ASN A 163 -17.37 8.59 -1.88
CA ASN A 163 -18.17 9.24 -0.83
C ASN A 163 -19.19 10.27 -1.33
N SER A 164 -19.07 10.81 -2.55
CA SER A 164 -20.05 11.76 -3.09
C SER A 164 -21.20 11.09 -3.87
N ILE A 165 -21.06 9.82 -4.26
CA ILE A 165 -22.15 9.00 -4.83
C ILE A 165 -22.92 8.28 -3.71
N LEU A 166 -22.25 8.04 -2.57
CA LEU A 166 -22.81 7.45 -1.36
C LEU A 166 -22.93 8.46 -0.20
N GLU A 167 -23.22 9.73 -0.49
CA GLU A 167 -23.94 10.54 0.51
C GLU A 167 -25.38 10.02 0.58
N LEU A 168 -25.53 8.86 1.21
CA LEU A 168 -26.79 8.29 1.66
C LEU A 168 -27.37 9.25 2.72
N LYS A 169 -28.10 10.26 2.26
CA LYS A 169 -29.03 10.95 3.15
C LYS A 169 -30.13 9.95 3.54
N PRO A 170 -30.40 9.74 4.84
CA PRO A 170 -31.46 8.86 5.26
C PRO A 170 -32.79 9.57 4.98
N ASN A 171 -33.42 9.22 3.87
CA ASN A 171 -34.84 9.49 3.67
C ASN A 171 -35.61 8.17 3.79
N ILE A 172 -36.68 8.25 4.56
CA ILE A 172 -37.57 7.15 4.94
C ILE A 172 -38.05 6.44 3.66
N ALA A 173 -37.70 5.15 3.54
CA ALA A 173 -38.01 4.20 2.46
C ALA A 173 -37.10 4.23 1.20
N GLY A 174 -36.20 3.24 1.12
CA GLY A 174 -35.72 2.66 -0.15
C GLY A 174 -34.54 3.38 -0.81
N ILE A 175 -33.47 2.63 -1.07
CA ILE A 175 -32.23 3.07 -1.74
C ILE A 175 -32.55 3.62 -3.13
N GLY A 176 -32.42 4.94 -3.31
CA GLY A 176 -32.56 5.61 -4.61
C GLY A 176 -31.20 6.09 -5.11
N ILE A 177 -30.71 5.53 -6.21
CA ILE A 177 -29.49 5.98 -6.90
C ILE A 177 -29.84 7.23 -7.73
N ASN A 178 -29.13 8.34 -7.53
CA ASN A 178 -29.34 9.56 -8.31
C ASN A 178 -28.62 9.48 -9.67
N ILE A 179 -29.31 8.96 -10.67
CA ILE A 179 -28.81 8.76 -12.04
C ILE A 179 -28.53 10.11 -12.75
N ASN A 180 -29.09 11.22 -12.29
CA ASN A 180 -28.93 12.52 -12.96
C ASN A 180 -27.47 13.02 -12.94
N VAL A 181 -26.71 12.70 -11.89
CA VAL A 181 -25.27 13.06 -11.81
C VAL A 181 -24.44 12.24 -12.81
N LEU A 182 -24.85 11.01 -13.09
CA LEU A 182 -24.23 10.15 -14.09
C LEU A 182 -24.53 10.65 -15.51
N ILE A 183 -25.78 11.06 -15.75
CA ILE A 183 -26.23 11.61 -17.04
C ILE A 183 -25.52 12.93 -17.34
N GLU A 184 -25.38 13.85 -16.38
CA GLU A 184 -24.66 15.12 -16.60
C GLU A 184 -23.18 14.93 -16.96
N LYS A 185 -22.53 13.86 -16.46
CA LYS A 185 -21.14 13.53 -16.81
C LYS A 185 -21.00 12.85 -18.17
N ILE A 186 -22.00 12.09 -18.60
CA ILE A 186 -21.98 11.42 -19.91
C ILE A 186 -22.39 12.37 -21.05
N PHE A 187 -23.24 13.37 -20.76
CA PHE A 187 -23.78 14.28 -21.78
C PHE A 187 -23.08 15.64 -21.89
N LYS A 188 -22.01 15.90 -21.12
CA LYS A 188 -21.10 17.02 -21.41
C LYS A 188 -19.93 16.55 -22.28
N LEU A 189 -20.23 16.43 -23.57
CA LEU A 189 -19.32 16.73 -24.69
C LEU A 189 -19.30 18.24 -24.92
#